data_AF-U4TRZ3-F1
#
_entry.id   AF-U4TRZ3-F1
#
_cell.length_a   1.000
_cell.length_b   1.000
_cell.length_c   1.000
_cell.angle_alpha   90.00
_cell.angle_beta   90.00
_cell.angle_gamma   90.00
#
_symmetry.space_group_name_H-M   'P 1'
#
loop_
_entity.id
_entity.type
_entity.pdbx_description
1 polymer ?
#
loop_
_entity_poly.entity_id
_entity_poly.type
_entity_poly.pdbx_seq_one_letter_code
_entity_poly.pdbx_strand_id
1 'polypeptide(L)' 'MEETTMAKTWLSSSVEFSLTNDSYKDGVLDRRLNNIAEDATADQLLAVGNAFKTLHAGDVLTATTLTTKEQIA' A
#
# COMPACT_ATOMS: atom_id res chain seq x y z
N MET A 1 36.46 3.94 17.79
CA MET A 1 35.56 4.54 16.80
C MET A 1 34.16 4.15 17.20
N GLU A 2 33.43 5.07 17.84
CA GLU A 2 32.00 4.87 18.11
C GLU A 2 31.27 4.80 16.77
N GLU A 3 30.67 3.65 16.51
CA GLU A 3 29.77 3.44 15.38
C GLU A 3 28.51 4.27 15.65
N THR A 4 28.41 5.43 15.01
CA THR A 4 27.21 6.25 15.07
C THR A 4 26.13 5.47 14.34
N THR A 5 25.28 4.76 15.10
CA THR A 5 24.13 4.05 14.55
C THR A 5 23.22 5.13 13.99
N MET A 6 23.25 5.36 12.68
CA MET A 6 22.31 6.26 12.02
C MET A 6 20.92 5.76 12.38
N ALA A 7 20.18 6.55 13.17
CA ALA A 7 18.79 6.33 13.49
C ALA A 7 18.06 6.03 12.17
N LYS A 8 17.71 4.76 11.93
CA LYS A 8 17.06 4.37 10.68
C LYS A 8 15.67 5.00 10.69
N THR A 9 15.50 6.07 9.92
CA THR A 9 14.20 6.68 9.70
C THR A 9 13.34 5.68 8.94
N TRP A 10 12.38 5.07 9.64
CA TRP A 10 11.42 4.18 8.98
C TRP A 10 10.22 5.02 8.57
N LEU A 11 10.10 5.28 7.27
CA LEU A 11 8.88 5.76 6.66
C LEU A 11 8.06 4.53 6.25
N SER A 12 7.12 4.10 7.09
CA SER A 12 6.16 3.08 6.66
C SER A 12 4.93 3.78 6.12
N SER A 13 4.61 3.53 4.86
CA SER A 13 3.34 3.96 4.28
C SER A 13 2.46 2.78 3.93
N SER A 14 1.17 2.90 4.21
CA SER A 14 0.14 1.98 3.74
C SER A 14 -0.97 2.75 3.06
N VAL A 15 -1.43 2.24 1.92
CA VAL A 15 -2.58 2.75 1.18
C VAL A 15 -3.69 1.74 1.29
N GLU A 16 -4.81 2.15 1.86
CA GLU A 16 -6.07 1.41 1.83
C GLU A 16 -6.98 2.04 0.80
N PHE A 17 -7.64 1.24 -0.02
CA PHE A 17 -8.60 1.70 -1.00
C PHE A 17 -9.80 0.76 -1.11
N SER A 18 -10.95 1.36 -1.37
CA SER A 18 -12.23 0.68 -1.58
C SER A 18 -12.72 0.98 -2.98
N LEU A 19 -13.13 -0.07 -3.69
CA LEU A 19 -13.68 0.01 -5.03
C LEU A 19 -15.12 -0.52 -5.01
N THR A 20 -15.99 0.06 -5.83
CA THR A 20 -17.32 -0.49 -6.09
C THR A 20 -17.47 -0.95 -7.53
N ASN A 21 -18.00 -2.16 -7.72
CA ASN A 21 -18.33 -2.75 -9.03
C ASN A 21 -19.29 -3.94 -8.83
N ASP A 22 -20.27 -4.09 -9.71
CA ASP A 22 -21.26 -5.18 -9.69
C ASP A 22 -20.63 -6.57 -9.90
N SER A 23 -19.39 -6.63 -10.39
CA SER A 23 -18.62 -7.86 -10.53
C SER A 23 -18.06 -8.40 -9.21
N TYR A 24 -18.06 -7.60 -8.14
CA TYR A 24 -17.65 -8.05 -6.80
C TYR A 24 -18.81 -8.65 -6.03
N LYS A 25 -18.53 -9.68 -5.21
CA LYS A 25 -19.56 -10.48 -4.51
C LYS A 25 -20.53 -9.64 -3.67
N ASP A 26 -20.04 -8.55 -3.07
CA ASP A 26 -20.81 -7.63 -2.24
C ASP A 26 -20.86 -6.21 -2.86
N GLY A 27 -20.57 -6.10 -4.16
CA GLY A 27 -20.47 -4.82 -4.86
C GLY A 27 -19.23 -3.99 -4.50
N VAL A 28 -18.41 -4.46 -3.55
CA VAL A 28 -17.24 -3.75 -3.00
C VAL A 28 -16.00 -4.64 -3.01
N LEU A 29 -14.85 -4.04 -3.31
CA LEU A 29 -13.52 -4.62 -3.10
C LEU A 29 -12.69 -3.69 -2.22
N ASP A 30 -12.37 -4.16 -1.01
CA ASP A 30 -11.47 -3.46 -0.09
C ASP A 30 -10.06 -4.05 -0.16
N ARG A 31 -9.06 -3.17 -0.30
CA ARG A 31 -7.66 -3.56 -0.49
C ARG A 31 -6.77 -2.66 0.36
N ARG A 32 -5.80 -3.28 1.02
CA ARG A 32 -4.75 -2.57 1.74
C ARG A 32 -3.38 -2.98 1.22
N LEU A 33 -2.66 -2.02 0.66
CA LEU A 33 -1.27 -2.13 0.26
C LEU A 33 -0.41 -1.60 1.39
N ASN A 34 0.36 -2.48 2.01
CA ASN A 34 1.34 -2.10 3.02
C ASN A 34 2.72 -2.04 2.36
N ASN A 35 3.54 -1.09 2.82
CA ASN A 35 4.97 -0.98 2.52
C ASN A 35 5.33 -0.21 1.25
N ILE A 36 5.05 1.10 1.23
CA ILE A 36 5.88 2.04 0.44
C ILE A 36 7.06 2.45 1.35
N ALA A 37 7.96 1.50 1.62
CA ALA A 37 9.28 1.83 2.14
C ALA A 37 10.16 2.27 0.95
N GLU A 38 11.11 3.16 1.19
CA GLU A 38 12.01 3.66 0.13
C GLU A 38 12.86 2.51 -0.49
N ASP A 39 13.07 1.43 0.26
CA ASP A 39 13.80 0.22 -0.10
C ASP A 39 12.89 -0.99 -0.38
N ALA A 40 11.66 -0.75 -0.89
CA ALA A 40 10.71 -1.81 -1.19
C ALA A 40 11.31 -2.94 -2.05
N THR A 41 11.12 -4.18 -1.62
CA THR A 41 11.65 -5.35 -2.33
C THR A 41 10.88 -5.60 -3.63
N ALA A 42 11.49 -6.30 -4.58
CA ALA A 42 10.84 -6.65 -5.85
C ALA A 42 9.52 -7.40 -5.65
N ASP A 43 9.43 -8.28 -4.64
CA ASP A 43 8.22 -9.02 -4.31
C ASP A 43 7.09 -8.11 -3.83
N GLN A 44 7.42 -7.04 -3.09
CA GLN A 44 6.45 -6.06 -2.61
C GLN A 44 5.91 -5.21 -3.76
N LEU A 45 6.77 -4.79 -4.69
CA LEU A 45 6.36 -4.10 -5.90
C LEU A 45 5.50 -5.00 -6.80
N LEU A 46 5.84 -6.30 -6.90
CA LEU A 46 5.05 -7.27 -7.64
C LEU A 46 3.67 -7.49 -7.01
N ALA A 47 3.56 -7.53 -5.69
CA ALA A 47 2.29 -7.65 -4.99
C ALA A 47 1.35 -6.45 -5.29
N VAL A 48 1.90 -5.23 -5.35
CA VAL A 48 1.17 -4.03 -5.78
C VAL A 48 0.73 -4.13 -7.23
N GLY A 49 1.63 -4.53 -8.13
CA GLY A 49 1.31 -4.71 -9.56
C GLY A 49 0.22 -5.76 -9.79
N ASN A 50 0.28 -6.89 -9.08
CA ASN A 50 -0.76 -7.91 -9.11
C ASN A 50 -2.08 -7.39 -8.54
N ALA A 51 -2.04 -6.54 -7.51
CA ALA A 51 -3.24 -5.94 -6.96
C ALA A 51 -3.94 -5.02 -7.97
N PHE A 52 -3.20 -4.29 -8.79
CA PHE A 52 -3.77 -3.47 -9.86
C PHE A 52 -4.25 -4.28 -11.07
N LYS A 53 -3.67 -5.46 -11.33
CA LYS A 53 -4.11 -6.33 -12.43
C LYS A 53 -5.49 -6.95 -12.21
N THR A 54 -5.98 -7.04 -10.98
CA THR A 54 -7.33 -7.58 -10.73
C THR A 54 -8.41 -6.51 -10.75
N LEU A 55 -8.08 -5.27 -11.14
CA LEU A 55 -9.08 -4.24 -11.34
C LEU A 55 -9.94 -4.58 -12.55
N HIS A 56 -11.24 -4.39 -12.43
CA HIS A 56 -12.19 -4.62 -13.49
C HIS A 56 -12.57 -3.32 -14.18
N ALA A 57 -12.97 -3.42 -15.45
CA ALA A 57 -13.58 -2.29 -16.12
C ALA A 57 -14.84 -1.85 -15.36
N GLY A 58 -14.99 -0.54 -15.15
CA GLY A 58 -16.10 0.01 -14.37
C GLY A 58 -15.86 0.10 -12.86
N ASP A 59 -14.69 -0.30 -12.36
CA ASP A 59 -14.33 -0.05 -10.96
C ASP A 59 -14.37 1.45 -10.64
N VAL A 60 -15.14 1.80 -9.61
CA VAL A 60 -15.19 3.16 -9.08
C VAL A 60 -14.49 3.20 -7.73
N LEU A 61 -13.47 4.06 -7.62
CA LEU A 61 -12.77 4.33 -6.37
C LEU A 61 -13.65 5.17 -5.45
N THR A 62 -14.05 4.59 -4.32
CA THR A 62 -14.96 5.25 -3.36
C THR A 62 -14.22 5.84 -2.17
N ALA A 63 -13.16 5.19 -1.70
CA ALA A 63 -12.34 5.67 -0.60
C ALA A 63 -10.86 5.36 -0.83
N THR A 64 -10.00 6.24 -0.35
CA THR A 64 -8.55 6.01 -0.29
C THR A 64 -7.97 6.66 0.95
N THR A 65 -7.24 5.88 1.74
CA THR A 65 -6.58 6.32 2.96
C THR A 65 -5.09 6.04 2.83
N LEU A 66 -4.28 7.10 2.76
CA LEU A 66 -2.83 7.01 2.91
C LEU A 66 -2.49 7.22 4.39
N THR A 67 -1.91 6.19 5.00
CA THR A 67 -1.33 6.29 6.34
C THR A 67 0.18 6.24 6.22
N THR A 68 0.84 7.32 6.61
CA THR A 68 2.30 7.39 6.73
C THR A 68 2.67 7.46 8.20
N LYS A 69 3.54 6.56 8.64
CA LYS A 69 4.12 6.57 9.98
C LYS A 69 5.62 6.80 9.83
N GLU A 70 6.07 7.92 10.39
CA GLU A 70 7.49 8.20 10.62
C GLU A 70 7.84 7.74 12.03
N GLN A 71 8.78 6.80 12.15
CA GLN A 71 9.47 6.58 13.41
C GLN A 71 10.76 7.39 13.37
N ILE A 72 10.77 8.51 14.08
CA ILE A 72 11.99 9.27 14.39
C ILE A 72 12.56 8.62 15.64
N ALA A 73 13.73 7.99 15.53
CA ALA A 73 14.44 7.40 16.66
C ALA A 73 15.30 8.44 17.39
#